data_AF-A0A7X9HD28-F1
#
_entry.id   AF-A0A7X9HD28-F1
#
_cell.length_a   1.000
_cell.length_b   1.000
_cell.length_c   1.000
_cell.angle_alpha   90.00
_cell.angle_beta   90.00
_cell.angle_gamma   90.00
#
_symmetry.space_group_name_H-M   'P 1'
#
loop_
_entity.id
_entity.type
_entity.pdbx_description
1 polymer ?
#
loop_
_entity_poly.entity_id
_entity_poly.type
_entity_poly.pdbx_seq_one_letter_code
_entity_poly.pdbx_strand_id
1 'polypeptide(L)'
;MKLHESLSAYRDYKFFSLLEAKEKAKKDFFQKKDKKEDKKNSKKGTKDPEKALQEKEAAQAAKDAMDIVKKVRDNFARFKSFAGNQVGEYKKFWDMQKKATQAVCAKDPACKICYALFADGTSDKYNPSYLICLRNVEGNLSLSVYKTHLEEGEENPTFTVSNDQAENDFKTFFAELKKELADVKNNYIKTVETKKKEEEHQKKREKLDKFLKA
;
A
#
# COMPACT_ATOMS: atom_id res chain seq x y z
N MET A 1 8.24 -28.68 -26.00
CA MET A 1 8.30 -27.28 -26.47
C MET A 1 8.02 -26.39 -25.27
N LYS A 2 9.03 -25.65 -24.81
CA LYS A 2 8.87 -24.63 -23.75
C LYS A 2 8.27 -23.40 -24.39
N LEU A 3 7.04 -23.04 -24.02
CA LEU A 3 6.51 -21.71 -24.34
C LEU A 3 7.33 -20.71 -23.53
N HIS A 4 8.17 -19.96 -24.25
CA HIS A 4 8.98 -18.89 -23.73
C HIS A 4 8.06 -17.68 -23.51
N GLU A 5 7.39 -17.62 -22.37
CA GLU A 5 6.72 -16.40 -21.94
C GLU A 5 7.80 -15.42 -21.50
N SER A 6 8.18 -14.56 -22.43
CA SER A 6 9.18 -13.52 -22.24
C SER A 6 8.59 -12.37 -21.41
N LEU A 7 9.43 -11.71 -20.62
CA LEU A 7 9.15 -10.51 -19.82
C LEU A 7 8.59 -9.31 -20.63
N SER A 8 8.34 -9.47 -21.93
CA SER A 8 7.53 -8.60 -22.77
C SER A 8 6.07 -8.43 -22.33
N ALA A 9 5.56 -9.23 -21.38
CA ALA A 9 4.22 -9.05 -20.81
C ALA A 9 4.13 -7.94 -19.73
N TYR A 10 5.28 -7.47 -19.24
CA TYR A 10 5.36 -6.32 -18.32
C TYR A 10 5.70 -5.01 -19.04
N ARG A 11 5.66 -5.01 -20.38
CA ARG A 11 5.79 -3.84 -21.28
C ARG A 11 4.47 -3.08 -21.45
N ASP A 12 3.66 -2.92 -20.39
CA ASP A 12 2.52 -1.99 -20.42
C ASP A 12 3.01 -0.55 -20.24
N TYR A 13 3.59 -0.09 -21.36
CA TYR A 13 4.24 1.16 -21.74
C TYR A 13 3.40 2.44 -21.51
N LYS A 14 2.22 2.36 -20.91
CA LYS A 14 1.24 3.47 -20.87
C LYS A 14 1.28 4.32 -19.61
N PHE A 15 1.78 3.79 -18.50
CA PHE A 15 1.80 4.53 -17.22
C PHE A 15 3.04 5.44 -17.09
N PHE A 16 4.21 4.98 -17.53
CA PHE A 16 5.47 5.76 -17.47
C PHE A 16 5.63 6.76 -18.63
N SER A 17 5.02 6.50 -19.80
CA SER A 17 5.02 7.42 -20.95
C SER A 17 4.31 8.77 -20.68
N LEU A 18 3.44 8.87 -19.68
CA LEU A 18 2.71 10.10 -19.35
C LEU A 18 3.50 11.06 -18.45
N LEU A 19 4.54 10.55 -17.77
CA LEU A 19 5.38 11.34 -16.86
C LEU A 19 6.59 11.97 -17.59
N GLU A 20 7.20 11.27 -18.54
CA GLU A 20 8.34 11.80 -19.31
C GLU A 20 7.93 12.84 -20.38
N ALA A 21 6.66 12.85 -20.82
CA ALA A 21 6.18 13.83 -21.81
C ALA A 21 5.96 15.25 -21.24
N LYS A 22 5.85 15.42 -19.91
CA LYS A 22 5.62 16.74 -19.27
C LYS A 22 6.89 17.51 -18.92
N GLU A 23 8.06 16.86 -18.84
CA GLU A 23 9.31 17.54 -18.50
C GLU A 23 9.84 18.45 -19.63
N LYS A 24 9.52 18.17 -20.90
CA LYS A 24 9.91 19.04 -22.01
C LYS A 24 9.07 20.33 -22.13
N ALA A 25 7.92 20.42 -21.47
CA ALA A 25 7.02 21.58 -21.57
C ALA A 25 7.20 22.61 -20.43
N LYS A 26 7.89 22.26 -19.34
CA LYS A 26 8.01 23.13 -18.15
C LYS A 26 9.15 24.15 -18.17
N LYS A 27 10.09 24.07 -19.13
CA LYS A 27 11.24 25.00 -19.17
C LYS A 27 10.89 26.41 -19.72
N ASP A 28 9.76 26.58 -20.40
CA ASP A 28 9.43 27.87 -21.05
C ASP A 28 8.48 28.78 -20.26
N PHE A 29 7.94 28.37 -19.09
CA PHE A 29 6.89 29.13 -18.41
C PHE A 29 7.34 29.91 -17.16
N PHE A 30 8.58 29.75 -16.69
CA PHE A 30 9.12 30.45 -15.51
C PHE A 30 9.71 31.83 -15.84
N GLN A 31 8.90 32.73 -16.41
CA GLN A 31 9.18 34.18 -16.37
C GLN A 31 7.90 35.00 -16.18
N LYS A 32 7.43 35.15 -14.93
CA LYS A 32 7.23 36.45 -14.26
C LYS A 32 6.29 36.36 -13.05
N LYS A 33 6.95 36.41 -11.90
CA LYS A 33 6.62 36.99 -10.59
C LYS A 33 5.41 37.94 -10.42
N ASP A 34 4.73 37.67 -9.31
CA ASP A 34 4.45 38.55 -8.16
C ASP A 34 3.25 39.52 -8.13
N LYS A 35 2.47 39.35 -7.05
CA LYS A 35 1.88 40.33 -6.10
C LYS A 35 0.37 40.69 -6.15
N LYS A 36 -0.31 40.15 -5.12
CA LYS A 36 -1.07 40.82 -4.02
C LYS A 36 -2.51 41.37 -4.21
N GLU A 37 -3.32 40.94 -3.24
CA GLU A 37 -4.39 41.63 -2.47
C GLU A 37 -5.81 41.84 -3.04
N ASP A 38 -6.76 41.22 -2.32
CA ASP A 38 -8.21 41.36 -2.40
C ASP A 38 -8.73 42.72 -1.87
N LYS A 39 -9.67 43.33 -2.61
CA LYS A 39 -10.96 43.77 -2.02
C LYS A 39 -12.09 43.85 -3.05
N LYS A 40 -13.09 43.04 -2.75
CA LYS A 40 -14.42 42.81 -3.36
C LYS A 40 -15.21 44.10 -3.62
N ASN A 41 -15.66 44.35 -4.85
CA ASN A 41 -17.08 44.22 -5.20
C ASN A 41 -17.40 44.43 -6.70
N SER A 42 -18.39 43.64 -7.13
CA SER A 42 -19.31 43.85 -8.26
C SER A 42 -18.88 43.44 -9.68
N LYS A 43 -19.86 42.77 -10.32
CA LYS A 43 -20.03 42.48 -11.75
C LYS A 43 -19.35 41.23 -12.32
N LYS A 44 -20.17 40.18 -12.42
CA LYS A 44 -20.41 39.35 -13.61
C LYS A 44 -19.28 39.42 -14.66
N GLY A 45 -18.33 38.50 -14.61
CA GLY A 45 -17.24 38.42 -15.58
C GLY A 45 -16.49 37.08 -15.49
N THR A 46 -16.46 36.37 -16.62
CA THR A 46 -15.45 35.40 -17.10
C THR A 46 -14.61 34.62 -16.07
N LYS A 47 -14.76 33.28 -16.08
CA LYS A 47 -13.91 32.32 -15.34
C LYS A 47 -12.43 32.57 -15.62
N ASP A 48 -11.69 32.84 -14.56
CA ASP A 48 -10.25 33.06 -14.56
C ASP A 48 -9.49 31.74 -14.89
N PRO A 49 -8.70 31.68 -15.98
CA PRO A 49 -8.04 30.45 -16.43
C PRO A 49 -7.00 29.90 -15.44
N GLU A 50 -6.42 30.73 -14.58
CA GLU A 50 -5.43 30.29 -13.58
C GLU A 50 -6.08 29.49 -12.44
N LYS A 51 -7.26 29.93 -12.01
CA LYS A 51 -8.10 29.19 -11.06
C LYS A 51 -8.57 27.85 -11.63
N ALA A 52 -8.90 27.81 -12.92
CA ALA A 52 -9.29 26.57 -13.60
C ALA A 52 -8.13 25.57 -13.75
N LEU A 53 -6.88 26.04 -13.83
CA LEU A 53 -5.69 25.18 -13.86
C LEU A 53 -5.40 24.58 -12.47
N GLN A 54 -5.45 25.40 -11.42
CA GLN A 54 -5.30 24.92 -10.04
C GLN A 54 -6.37 23.91 -9.65
N GLU A 55 -7.64 24.14 -10.05
CA GLU A 55 -8.72 23.17 -9.85
C GLU A 55 -8.46 21.84 -10.57
N LYS A 56 -7.85 21.86 -11.76
CA LYS A 56 -7.46 20.65 -12.50
C LYS A 56 -6.31 19.89 -11.84
N GLU A 57 -5.29 20.60 -11.36
CA GLU A 57 -4.14 19.99 -10.67
C GLU A 57 -4.56 19.37 -9.34
N ALA A 58 -5.39 20.06 -8.55
CA ALA A 58 -5.96 19.53 -7.32
C ALA A 58 -6.85 18.30 -7.60
N ALA A 59 -7.65 18.33 -8.67
CA ALA A 59 -8.47 17.19 -9.08
C ALA A 59 -7.61 15.99 -9.51
N GLN A 60 -6.46 16.21 -10.16
CA GLN A 60 -5.55 15.14 -10.52
C GLN A 60 -4.85 14.55 -9.30
N ALA A 61 -4.35 15.39 -8.39
CA ALA A 61 -3.76 14.96 -7.13
C ALA A 61 -4.74 14.11 -6.29
N ALA A 62 -6.01 14.50 -6.24
CA ALA A 62 -7.05 13.72 -5.57
C ALA A 62 -7.26 12.34 -6.22
N LYS A 63 -7.25 12.26 -7.56
CA LYS A 63 -7.32 10.98 -8.28
C LYS A 63 -6.10 10.10 -7.98
N ASP A 64 -4.90 10.66 -8.05
CA ASP A 64 -3.65 9.93 -7.80
C ASP A 64 -3.61 9.38 -6.36
N ALA A 65 -4.06 10.17 -5.39
CA ALA A 65 -4.16 9.75 -3.99
C ALA A 65 -5.14 8.57 -3.81
N MET A 66 -6.32 8.64 -4.43
CA MET A 66 -7.30 7.55 -4.38
C MET A 66 -6.83 6.29 -5.11
N ASP A 67 -6.10 6.44 -6.21
CA ASP A 67 -5.49 5.31 -6.93
C ASP A 67 -4.44 4.58 -6.09
N ILE A 68 -3.67 5.30 -5.27
CA ILE A 68 -2.75 4.70 -4.30
C ILE A 68 -3.50 3.82 -3.31
N VAL A 69 -4.57 4.35 -2.71
CA VAL A 69 -5.41 3.60 -1.76
C VAL A 69 -6.00 2.35 -2.41
N LYS A 70 -6.51 2.50 -3.64
CA LYS A 70 -7.04 1.36 -4.41
C LYS A 70 -5.98 0.29 -4.63
N LYS A 71 -4.77 0.66 -5.07
CA LYS A 71 -3.65 -0.27 -5.26
C LYS A 71 -3.29 -1.01 -3.98
N VAL A 72 -3.30 -0.34 -2.84
CA VAL A 72 -3.05 -0.93 -1.52
C VAL A 72 -4.14 -1.96 -1.16
N ARG A 73 -5.42 -1.61 -1.35
CA ARG A 73 -6.54 -2.53 -1.12
C ARG A 73 -6.50 -3.75 -2.04
N ASP A 74 -6.28 -3.53 -3.34
CA ASP A 74 -6.19 -4.58 -4.35
C ASP A 74 -5.00 -5.50 -4.07
N ASN A 75 -3.86 -4.94 -3.66
CA ASN A 75 -2.71 -5.70 -3.20
C ASN A 75 -3.18 -6.61 -2.06
N PHE A 76 -3.66 -6.08 -0.93
CA PHE A 76 -4.07 -6.91 0.20
C PHE A 76 -5.15 -7.95 -0.14
N ALA A 77 -6.11 -7.62 -1.00
CA ALA A 77 -7.13 -8.56 -1.47
C ALA A 77 -6.50 -9.76 -2.20
N ARG A 78 -5.53 -9.52 -3.10
CA ARG A 78 -4.74 -10.59 -3.73
C ARG A 78 -3.98 -11.42 -2.69
N PHE A 79 -3.43 -10.77 -1.66
CA PHE A 79 -2.75 -11.49 -0.58
C PHE A 79 -3.69 -12.46 0.11
N LYS A 80 -4.86 -11.98 0.53
CA LYS A 80 -5.88 -12.81 1.18
C LYS A 80 -6.31 -13.97 0.29
N SER A 81 -6.52 -13.71 -1.01
CA SER A 81 -6.93 -14.74 -1.96
C SER A 81 -5.93 -15.88 -2.06
N PHE A 82 -4.61 -15.60 -2.04
CA PHE A 82 -3.61 -16.66 -2.11
C PHE A 82 -3.36 -17.31 -0.73
N ALA A 83 -3.33 -16.51 0.34
CA ALA A 83 -2.94 -16.98 1.66
C ALA A 83 -4.03 -17.84 2.31
N GLY A 84 -5.30 -17.60 1.95
CA GLY A 84 -6.45 -18.29 2.53
C GLY A 84 -6.43 -18.19 4.06
N ASN A 85 -6.44 -19.35 4.74
CA ASN A 85 -6.38 -19.42 6.21
C ASN A 85 -4.99 -19.82 6.74
N GLN A 86 -3.95 -19.77 5.91
CA GLN A 86 -2.62 -20.26 6.26
C GLN A 86 -1.86 -19.27 7.13
N VAL A 87 -1.80 -19.50 8.43
CA VAL A 87 -1.09 -18.63 9.38
C VAL A 87 0.38 -18.41 9.04
N GLY A 88 1.03 -19.42 8.45
CA GLY A 88 2.41 -19.30 7.98
C GLY A 88 2.59 -18.18 6.94
N GLU A 89 1.64 -18.01 6.02
CA GLU A 89 1.70 -16.98 4.98
C GLU A 89 1.42 -15.58 5.55
N TYR A 90 0.48 -15.46 6.50
CA TYR A 90 0.23 -14.21 7.23
C TYR A 90 1.41 -13.78 8.10
N LYS A 91 2.13 -14.74 8.71
CA LYS A 91 3.35 -14.46 9.46
C LYS A 91 4.44 -13.91 8.54
N LYS A 92 4.74 -14.60 7.43
CA LYS A 92 5.74 -14.15 6.46
C LYS A 92 5.38 -12.78 5.87
N PHE A 93 4.11 -12.57 5.55
CA PHE A 93 3.61 -11.28 5.09
C PHE A 93 3.87 -10.18 6.13
N TRP A 94 3.54 -10.42 7.39
CA TRP A 94 3.76 -9.43 8.46
C TRP A 94 5.25 -9.16 8.72
N ASP A 95 6.09 -10.19 8.66
CA ASP A 95 7.54 -10.02 8.81
C ASP A 95 8.12 -9.18 7.67
N MET A 96 7.64 -9.38 6.44
CA MET A 96 7.97 -8.55 5.28
C MET A 96 7.51 -7.10 5.46
N GLN A 97 6.27 -6.85 5.92
CA GLN A 97 5.76 -5.51 6.22
C GLN A 97 6.68 -4.78 7.21
N LYS A 98 7.07 -5.45 8.30
CA LYS A 98 7.97 -4.87 9.31
C LYS A 98 9.35 -4.57 8.74
N LYS A 99 9.96 -5.51 8.01
CA LYS A 99 11.30 -5.36 7.46
C LYS A 99 11.36 -4.18 6.49
N ALA A 100 10.39 -4.08 5.57
CA ALA A 100 10.31 -2.97 4.61
C ALA A 100 10.07 -1.64 5.32
N THR A 101 9.15 -1.61 6.30
CA THR A 101 8.87 -0.40 7.08
C THR A 101 10.10 0.05 7.86
N GLN A 102 10.84 -0.87 8.49
CA GLN A 102 12.05 -0.53 9.25
C GLN A 102 13.16 0.03 8.33
N ALA A 103 13.36 -0.56 7.15
CA ALA A 103 14.39 -0.11 6.21
C ALA A 103 14.20 1.35 5.76
N VAL A 104 12.94 1.78 5.63
CA VAL A 104 12.57 3.11 5.15
C VAL A 104 12.31 4.08 6.31
N CYS A 105 11.39 3.74 7.22
CA CYS A 105 10.92 4.66 8.26
C CYS A 105 11.88 4.84 9.43
N ALA A 106 12.85 3.94 9.65
CA ALA A 106 13.89 4.20 10.64
C ALA A 106 14.73 5.43 10.29
N LYS A 107 14.76 5.83 9.01
CA LYS A 107 15.48 7.00 8.50
C LYS A 107 14.59 8.24 8.41
N ASP A 108 13.28 8.12 8.71
CA ASP A 108 12.29 9.16 8.45
C ASP A 108 11.27 9.28 9.60
N PRO A 109 11.49 10.19 10.56
CA PRO A 109 10.63 10.32 11.76
C PRO A 109 9.22 10.84 11.44
N ALA A 110 9.00 11.39 10.23
CA ALA A 110 7.69 11.83 9.77
C ALA A 110 6.76 10.65 9.44
N CYS A 111 7.32 9.47 9.20
CA CYS A 111 6.58 8.26 8.88
C CYS A 111 5.74 7.75 10.07
N LYS A 112 4.44 7.51 9.83
CA LYS A 112 3.50 7.04 10.87
C LYS A 112 2.95 5.65 10.59
N ILE A 113 2.36 5.45 9.42
CA ILE A 113 1.69 4.20 9.04
C ILE A 113 2.24 3.79 7.69
N CYS A 114 2.69 2.54 7.54
CA CYS A 114 3.16 2.07 6.25
C CYS A 114 2.63 0.70 5.86
N TYR A 115 2.56 0.51 4.55
CA TYR A 115 2.16 -0.71 3.91
C TYR A 115 3.07 -1.01 2.73
N ALA A 116 3.76 -2.15 2.78
CA ALA A 116 4.60 -2.65 1.72
C ALA A 116 3.76 -3.41 0.69
N LEU A 117 3.95 -3.11 -0.59
CA LEU A 117 3.26 -3.82 -1.66
C LEU A 117 3.97 -5.16 -1.89
N PHE A 118 3.32 -6.28 -1.56
CA PHE A 118 3.93 -7.59 -1.82
C PHE A 118 3.92 -7.87 -3.33
N ALA A 119 4.93 -8.62 -3.78
CA ALA A 119 5.08 -9.02 -5.17
C ALA A 119 4.13 -10.19 -5.51
N ASP A 120 3.65 -10.21 -6.74
CA ASP A 120 2.52 -11.00 -7.28
C ASP A 120 2.73 -12.53 -7.38
N GLY A 121 3.65 -13.12 -6.60
CA GLY A 121 3.76 -14.57 -6.47
C GLY A 121 4.96 -15.21 -7.15
N THR A 122 5.97 -14.43 -7.54
CA THR A 122 7.29 -14.96 -7.92
C THR A 122 8.03 -15.54 -6.70
N SER A 123 9.21 -16.15 -6.91
CA SER A 123 10.10 -16.58 -5.81
C SER A 123 10.37 -15.47 -4.79
N ASP A 124 10.21 -14.22 -5.21
CA ASP A 124 10.47 -13.01 -4.45
C ASP A 124 9.18 -12.37 -3.89
N LYS A 125 8.09 -13.14 -3.71
CA LYS A 125 6.79 -12.63 -3.22
C LYS A 125 6.84 -11.83 -1.90
N TYR A 126 7.90 -11.99 -1.11
CA TYR A 126 8.15 -11.25 0.13
C TYR A 126 9.25 -10.19 0.02
N ASN A 127 9.65 -9.83 -1.20
CA ASN A 127 10.51 -8.70 -1.48
C ASN A 127 9.68 -7.57 -2.12
N PRO A 128 9.11 -6.67 -1.32
CA PRO A 128 8.27 -5.61 -1.84
C PRO A 128 9.12 -4.59 -2.61
N SER A 129 8.65 -4.11 -3.76
CA SER A 129 9.34 -3.05 -4.52
C SER A 129 8.99 -1.64 -4.04
N TYR A 130 7.81 -1.50 -3.40
CA TYR A 130 7.30 -0.22 -2.96
C TYR A 130 6.74 -0.29 -1.53
N LEU A 131 6.83 0.84 -0.84
CA LEU A 131 6.24 1.08 0.47
C LEU A 131 5.39 2.35 0.40
N ILE A 132 4.12 2.23 0.78
CA ILE A 132 3.18 3.36 0.88
C ILE A 132 3.14 3.78 2.34
N CYS A 133 3.43 5.04 2.62
CA CYS A 133 3.47 5.56 3.98
C CYS A 133 2.58 6.80 4.12
N LEU A 134 1.81 6.83 5.20
CA LEU A 134 1.19 8.03 5.71
C LEU A 134 2.21 8.77 6.59
N ARG A 135 2.54 10.00 6.21
CA ARG A 135 3.56 10.84 6.84
C ARG A 135 3.00 12.16 7.30
N ASN A 136 3.69 12.79 8.25
CA ASN A 136 3.46 14.19 8.60
C ASN A 136 4.48 15.08 7.87
N VAL A 137 4.00 15.84 6.88
CA VAL A 137 4.78 16.81 6.11
C VAL A 137 4.29 18.21 6.50
N GLU A 138 5.16 18.99 7.14
CA GLU A 138 4.87 20.37 7.56
C GLU A 138 3.60 20.54 8.41
N GLY A 139 3.28 19.54 9.24
CA GLY A 139 2.10 19.54 10.10
C GLY A 139 0.87 18.89 9.47
N ASN A 140 0.91 18.59 8.16
CA ASN A 140 -0.19 17.96 7.44
C ASN A 140 0.09 16.48 7.17
N LEU A 141 -0.96 15.67 7.16
CA LEU A 141 -0.83 14.28 6.73
C LEU A 141 -0.70 14.22 5.21
N SER A 142 0.06 13.25 4.73
CA SER A 142 0.24 13.01 3.29
C SER A 142 0.57 11.55 3.02
N LEU A 143 0.10 11.05 1.88
CA LEU A 143 0.49 9.74 1.35
C LEU A 143 1.76 9.88 0.53
N SER A 144 2.78 9.11 0.90
CA SER A 144 4.07 9.07 0.22
C SER A 144 4.38 7.67 -0.28
N VAL A 145 4.99 7.60 -1.46
CA VAL A 145 5.44 6.34 -2.10
C VAL A 145 6.95 6.28 -2.07
N TYR A 146 7.45 5.18 -1.51
CA TYR A 146 8.86 4.87 -1.39
C TYR A 146 9.21 3.68 -2.25
N LYS A 147 10.38 3.74 -2.89
CA LYS A 147 11.03 2.53 -3.40
C LYS A 147 11.81 1.86 -2.27
N THR A 148 11.72 0.54 -2.17
CA THR A 148 12.50 -0.24 -1.20
C THR A 148 13.96 -0.42 -1.63
N HIS A 149 14.22 -0.30 -2.93
CA HIS A 149 15.53 -0.31 -3.56
C HIS A 149 15.65 0.94 -4.44
N LEU A 150 16.66 1.77 -4.19
CA LEU A 150 16.96 2.98 -4.96
C LEU A 150 18.10 2.68 -5.93
N GLU A 151 17.96 3.13 -7.17
CA GLU A 151 19.07 3.18 -8.12
C GLU A 151 19.96 4.40 -7.84
N GLU A 152 21.15 4.45 -8.46
CA GLU A 152 22.08 5.57 -8.27
C GLU A 152 21.44 6.88 -8.72
N GLY A 153 21.41 7.88 -7.82
CA GLY A 153 20.79 9.18 -8.05
C GLY A 153 19.29 9.26 -7.73
N GLU A 154 18.66 8.16 -7.31
CA GLU A 154 17.27 8.20 -6.86
C GLU A 154 17.13 8.58 -5.38
N GLU A 155 16.07 9.32 -5.07
CA GLU A 155 15.74 9.71 -3.70
C GLU A 155 14.31 9.32 -3.33
N ASN A 156 14.12 9.11 -2.03
CA ASN A 156 12.83 8.82 -1.43
C ASN A 156 12.36 10.02 -0.59
N PRO A 157 11.04 10.32 -0.55
CA PRO A 157 9.96 9.65 -1.28
C PRO A 157 9.95 10.02 -2.78
N THR A 158 9.59 9.04 -3.62
CA THR A 158 9.45 9.24 -5.08
C THR A 158 8.17 9.99 -5.48
N PHE A 159 7.16 9.97 -4.61
CA PHE A 159 5.89 10.66 -4.81
C PHE A 159 5.29 11.00 -3.44
N THR A 160 4.68 12.18 -3.32
CA THR A 160 3.93 12.59 -2.13
C THR A 160 2.71 13.39 -2.55
N VAL A 161 1.56 13.09 -1.93
CA VAL A 161 0.31 13.79 -2.17
C VAL A 161 -0.49 13.91 -0.87
N SER A 162 -1.13 15.06 -0.67
CA SER A 162 -2.07 15.27 0.44
C SER A 162 -3.50 15.23 -0.08
N ASN A 163 -4.34 14.45 0.58
CA ASN A 163 -5.76 14.33 0.31
C ASN A 163 -6.46 13.67 1.51
N ASP A 164 -7.23 14.44 2.27
CA ASP A 164 -7.88 13.97 3.50
C ASP A 164 -8.69 12.68 3.33
N GLN A 165 -9.41 12.54 2.21
CA GLN A 165 -10.21 11.34 1.95
C GLN A 165 -9.32 10.12 1.78
N ALA A 166 -8.30 10.19 0.91
CA ALA A 166 -7.38 9.10 0.67
C ALA A 166 -6.61 8.71 1.95
N GLU A 167 -6.22 9.70 2.75
CA GLU A 167 -5.53 9.48 4.02
C GLU A 167 -6.41 8.75 5.05
N ASN A 168 -7.69 9.14 5.15
CA ASN A 168 -8.66 8.47 6.02
C ASN A 168 -9.00 7.05 5.53
N ASP A 169 -9.13 6.87 4.22
CA ASP A 169 -9.33 5.55 3.63
C ASP A 169 -8.12 4.63 3.88
N PHE A 170 -6.90 5.16 3.78
CA PHE A 170 -5.68 4.41 4.06
C PHE A 170 -5.58 4.02 5.55
N LYS A 171 -5.93 4.94 6.48
CA LYS A 171 -6.03 4.61 7.92
C LYS A 171 -7.04 3.50 8.18
N THR A 172 -8.21 3.60 7.56
CA THR A 172 -9.30 2.61 7.68
C THR A 172 -8.83 1.24 7.18
N PHE A 173 -8.26 1.19 5.98
CA PHE A 173 -7.64 -0.02 5.43
C PHE A 173 -6.61 -0.62 6.39
N PHE A 174 -5.73 0.20 6.97
CA PHE A 174 -4.68 -0.30 7.85
C PHE A 174 -5.24 -0.88 9.17
N ALA A 175 -6.33 -0.31 9.68
CA ALA A 175 -7.06 -0.87 10.82
C ALA A 175 -7.70 -2.22 10.48
N GLU A 176 -8.33 -2.35 9.31
CA GLU A 176 -8.89 -3.60 8.81
C GLU A 176 -7.82 -4.69 8.66
N LEU A 177 -6.66 -4.34 8.08
CA LEU A 177 -5.51 -5.24 7.97
C LEU A 177 -5.07 -5.80 9.32
N LYS A 178 -4.95 -4.95 10.34
CA LYS A 178 -4.59 -5.37 11.70
C LYS A 178 -5.62 -6.31 12.30
N LYS A 179 -6.91 -6.02 12.08
CA LYS A 179 -8.00 -6.87 12.55
C LYS A 179 -7.94 -8.25 11.90
N GLU A 180 -7.77 -8.32 10.59
CA GLU A 180 -7.63 -9.57 9.85
C GLU A 180 -6.47 -10.43 10.38
N LEU A 181 -5.31 -9.82 10.61
CA LEU A 181 -4.14 -10.51 11.18
C LEU A 181 -4.44 -11.09 12.57
N ALA A 182 -5.20 -10.36 13.40
CA ALA A 182 -5.61 -10.83 14.71
C ALA A 182 -6.62 -11.99 14.62
N ASP A 183 -7.58 -11.91 13.71
CA ASP A 183 -8.60 -12.93 13.50
C ASP A 183 -7.99 -14.25 13.02
N VAL A 184 -7.07 -14.21 12.05
CA VAL A 184 -6.34 -15.39 11.57
C VAL A 184 -5.54 -16.05 12.70
N LYS A 185 -4.88 -15.25 13.55
CA LYS A 185 -4.16 -15.77 14.72
C LYS A 185 -5.11 -16.46 15.71
N ASN A 186 -6.26 -15.85 16.01
CA ASN A 186 -7.23 -16.39 16.94
C ASN A 186 -7.85 -17.70 16.42
N ASN A 187 -8.18 -17.76 15.12
CA ASN A 187 -8.73 -18.97 14.48
C ASN A 187 -7.73 -20.13 14.52
N TYR A 188 -6.44 -19.85 14.34
CA TYR A 188 -5.40 -20.87 14.48
C TYR A 188 -5.29 -21.42 15.90
N ILE A 189 -5.29 -20.56 16.91
CA ILE A 189 -5.24 -20.99 18.32
C ILE A 189 -6.42 -21.94 18.61
N LYS A 190 -7.64 -21.54 18.24
CA LYS A 190 -8.84 -22.38 18.41
C LYS A 190 -8.72 -23.73 17.69
N THR A 191 -8.20 -23.72 16.46
CA THR A 191 -8.02 -24.96 15.67
C THR A 191 -7.02 -25.91 16.34
N VAL A 192 -5.89 -25.38 16.83
CA VAL A 192 -4.87 -26.18 17.53
C VAL A 192 -5.42 -26.75 18.85
N GLU A 193 -6.14 -25.94 19.63
CA GLU A 193 -6.75 -26.39 20.89
C GLU A 193 -7.82 -27.47 20.66
N THR A 194 -8.62 -27.34 19.60
CA THR A 194 -9.63 -28.34 19.24
C THR A 194 -8.98 -29.67 18.87
N LYS A 195 -7.95 -29.65 18.00
CA LYS A 195 -7.20 -30.85 17.62
C LYS A 195 -6.54 -31.54 18.82
N LYS A 196 -5.98 -30.79 19.77
CA LYS A 196 -5.43 -31.36 21.01
C LYS A 196 -6.48 -32.10 21.82
N LYS A 197 -7.68 -31.53 21.96
CA LYS A 197 -8.79 -32.18 22.68
C LYS A 197 -9.27 -33.44 21.96
N GLU A 198 -9.33 -33.44 20.64
CA GLU A 198 -9.68 -34.61 19.82
C GLU A 198 -8.64 -35.73 19.99
N GLU A 199 -7.35 -35.41 19.90
CA GLU A 199 -6.26 -36.38 20.14
C GLU A 199 -6.29 -36.97 21.55
N GLU A 200 -6.57 -36.15 22.57
CA GLU A 200 -6.74 -36.64 23.94
C GLU A 200 -7.95 -37.57 24.09
N HIS A 201 -9.08 -37.22 23.47
CA HIS A 201 -10.28 -38.07 23.45
C HIS A 201 -10.00 -39.40 22.75
N GLN A 202 -9.27 -39.37 21.63
CA GLN A 202 -8.91 -40.56 20.88
C GLN A 202 -7.98 -41.47 21.68
N LYS A 203 -6.94 -40.90 22.32
CA LYS A 203 -6.06 -41.66 23.24
C LYS A 203 -6.83 -42.28 24.41
N LYS A 204 -7.83 -41.59 24.96
CA LYS A 204 -8.70 -42.13 26.02
C LYS A 204 -9.56 -43.30 25.53
N ARG A 205 -10.14 -43.19 24.32
CA ARG A 205 -10.91 -44.29 23.69
C ARG A 205 -10.04 -45.51 23.43
N GLU A 206 -8.84 -45.32 22.86
CA GLU A 206 -7.91 -46.42 22.59
C GLU A 206 -7.46 -47.15 23.86
N LYS A 207 -7.25 -46.41 24.97
CA LYS A 207 -6.95 -47.02 26.28
C LYS A 207 -8.13 -47.84 26.81
N LEU A 208 -9.35 -47.33 26.69
CA LEU A 208 -10.56 -48.03 27.13
C LEU A 208 -10.78 -49.31 26.32
N ASP A 209 -10.64 -49.25 24.99
CA ASP A 209 -10.78 -50.40 24.11
C ASP A 209 -9.72 -51.49 24.39
N LYS A 210 -8.49 -51.11 24.73
CA LYS A 210 -7.45 -52.06 25.17
C LYS A 210 -7.80 -52.70 26.50
N PHE A 211 -8.38 -51.95 27.43
CA PHE A 211 -8.79 -52.47 28.74
C PHE A 211 -9.99 -53.42 28.63
N LEU A 212 -10.93 -53.15 27.71
CA LEU A 212 -12.11 -54.00 27.50
C LEU A 212 -11.84 -55.26 26.65
N LYS A 213 -10.71 -55.31 25.93
CA LYS A 213 -10.27 -56.48 25.13
C LYS A 213 -9.22 -57.34 25.84
N ALA A 214 -8.73 -56.91 27.00
CA ALA A 214 -7.85 -57.66 27.89
C ALA A 214 -8.68 -58.41 28.94
#